data_AF-A0A2S9FTZ4-F1
#
_entry.id   AF-A0A2S9FTZ4-F1
#
_cell.length_a   1.000
_cell.length_b   1.000
_cell.length_c   1.000
_cell.angle_alpha   90.00
_cell.angle_beta   90.00
_cell.angle_gamma   90.00
#
_symmetry.space_group_name_H-M   'P 1'
#
loop_
_entity.id
_entity.type
_entity.pdbx_description
1 polymer ?
#
loop_
_entity_poly.entity_id
_entity_poly.type
_entity_poly.pdbx_seq_one_letter_code
_entity_poly.pdbx_strand_id
1 'polypeptide(L)'
;MRGHRTLLLALAAVLTLVAPVARAQAAPIDITAASAQVEPAVSIRTTAVDYQGVIGLGTGFVIDPGGQILTNFHVVQGADRITGTVGG
;
A
#
# COMPACT_ATOMS: atom_id res chain seq x y z
N MET A 1 33.59 -43.14 -29.17
CA MET A 1 33.29 -41.73 -28.78
C MET A 1 31.81 -41.32 -28.92
N ARG A 2 30.98 -41.94 -29.78
CA ARG A 2 29.57 -41.55 -29.98
C ARG A 2 28.63 -41.91 -28.80
N GLY A 3 28.75 -43.11 -28.22
CA GLY A 3 27.87 -43.55 -27.12
C GLY A 3 27.99 -42.74 -25.82
N HIS A 4 29.19 -42.24 -25.51
CA HIS A 4 29.40 -41.40 -24.31
C HIS A 4 28.68 -40.06 -24.44
N ARG A 5 28.64 -39.48 -25.65
CA ARG A 5 27.93 -38.23 -25.93
C ARG A 5 26.42 -38.39 -25.75
N THR A 6 25.87 -39.51 -26.22
CA THR A 6 24.44 -39.82 -26.06
C THR A 6 24.08 -40.03 -24.60
N LEU A 7 24.93 -40.72 -23.83
CA LEU A 7 24.70 -40.96 -22.40
C LEU A 7 24.73 -39.64 -21.60
N LEU A 8 25.67 -38.75 -21.91
CA LEU A 8 25.78 -37.43 -21.28
C LEU A 8 24.57 -36.54 -21.59
N LEU A 9 24.08 -36.58 -22.84
CA LEU A 9 22.87 -35.83 -23.23
C LEU A 9 21.62 -36.37 -22.52
N ALA A 10 21.47 -37.69 -22.44
CA ALA A 10 20.36 -38.32 -21.73
C ALA A 10 20.40 -37.97 -20.22
N LEU A 11 21.58 -38.01 -19.59
CA LEU A 11 21.77 -37.63 -18.20
C LEU A 11 21.42 -36.16 -17.96
N ALA A 12 21.88 -35.26 -18.83
CA ALA A 12 21.55 -33.83 -18.74
C ALA A 12 20.04 -33.59 -18.88
N ALA A 13 19.38 -34.27 -19.82
CA ALA A 13 17.93 -34.17 -19.98
C ALA A 13 17.18 -34.63 -18.72
N VAL A 14 17.54 -35.79 -18.16
CA VAL A 14 16.92 -36.29 -16.92
C VAL A 14 17.14 -35.32 -15.75
N LEU A 15 18.35 -34.77 -15.62
CA LEU A 15 18.65 -33.77 -14.59
C LEU A 15 17.81 -32.51 -14.75
N THR A 16 17.54 -32.07 -15.98
CA THR A 16 16.66 -30.90 -16.21
C THR A 16 15.19 -31.16 -15.89
N LEU A 17 14.69 -32.39 -16.06
CA LEU A 17 13.30 -32.72 -15.71
C LEU A 17 13.06 -32.84 -14.21
N VAL A 18 14.08 -33.25 -13.45
CA VAL A 18 13.97 -33.46 -11.99
C VAL A 18 14.45 -32.22 -11.20
N ALA A 19 14.99 -31.21 -11.89
CA ALA A 19 15.42 -29.97 -11.26
C ALA A 19 14.22 -29.26 -10.60
N PRO A 20 14.31 -28.91 -9.31
CA PRO A 20 13.25 -28.19 -8.64
C PRO A 20 13.11 -26.80 -9.28
N VAL A 21 11.92 -26.49 -9.78
CA VAL A 21 11.58 -25.12 -10.20
C VAL A 21 11.43 -24.30 -8.92
N ALA A 22 12.41 -23.45 -8.65
CA ALA A 22 12.29 -22.47 -7.58
C ALA A 22 11.08 -21.58 -7.86
N ARG A 23 10.10 -21.57 -6.94
CA ARG A 23 9.00 -20.62 -7.01
C ARG A 23 9.54 -19.25 -6.63
N ALA A 24 9.19 -18.24 -7.42
CA ALA A 24 9.45 -16.86 -7.02
C ALA A 24 8.68 -16.57 -5.73
N GLN A 25 9.40 -16.32 -4.65
CA GLN A 25 8.83 -15.93 -3.37
C GLN A 25 8.96 -14.41 -3.26
N ALA A 26 7.84 -13.72 -3.01
CA ALA A 26 7.89 -12.30 -2.72
C ALA A 26 8.65 -12.08 -1.40
N ALA A 27 9.59 -11.13 -1.40
CA ALA A 27 10.25 -10.68 -0.19
C ALA A 27 9.20 -10.04 0.76
N PRO A 28 9.39 -10.14 2.09
CA PRO A 28 8.57 -9.42 3.04
C PRO A 28 8.60 -7.91 2.76
N ILE A 29 7.44 -7.26 2.81
CA ILE A 29 7.35 -5.81 2.70
C ILE A 29 7.74 -5.15 4.02
N ASP A 30 8.48 -4.04 3.95
CA ASP A 30 8.72 -3.16 5.09
C ASP A 30 7.55 -2.20 5.23
N ILE A 31 6.65 -2.51 6.17
CA ILE A 31 5.48 -1.68 6.46
C ILE A 31 5.88 -0.32 7.02
N THR A 32 6.97 -0.21 7.76
CA THR A 32 7.43 1.07 8.32
C THR A 32 7.88 2.00 7.20
N ALA A 33 8.66 1.48 6.25
CA ALA A 33 9.07 2.25 5.08
C ALA A 33 7.87 2.63 4.20
N ALA A 34 6.91 1.73 4.02
CA ALA A 34 5.69 2.01 3.26
C ALA A 34 4.81 3.08 3.95
N SER A 35 4.63 3.00 5.27
CA SER A 35 3.91 4.02 6.04
C SER A 35 4.58 5.38 5.93
N ALA A 36 5.90 5.45 6.10
CA ALA A 36 6.65 6.71 6.00
C ALA A 36 6.49 7.41 4.65
N GLN A 37 6.21 6.67 3.57
CA GLN A 37 5.91 7.25 2.26
C GLN A 37 4.50 7.82 2.16
N VAL A 38 3.55 7.33 2.96
CA VAL A 38 2.12 7.67 2.88
C VAL A 38 1.72 8.72 3.91
N GLU A 39 2.28 8.71 5.12
CA GLU A 39 1.94 9.65 6.21
C GLU A 39 1.92 11.14 5.78
N PRO A 40 2.84 11.63 4.91
CA PRO A 40 2.79 13.03 4.46
C PRO A 40 1.50 13.42 3.73
N ALA A 41 0.79 12.46 3.12
CA ALA A 41 -0.48 12.69 2.43
C ALA A 41 -1.70 12.48 3.35
N VAL A 42 -1.51 11.97 4.56
CA VAL A 42 -2.57 11.77 5.54
C VAL A 42 -2.90 13.09 6.22
N SER A 43 -4.18 13.32 6.45
CA SER A 43 -4.70 14.50 7.13
C SER A 43 -5.59 14.13 8.30
N ILE A 44 -5.38 14.83 9.42
CA ILE A 44 -6.25 14.76 10.60
C ILE A 44 -7.22 15.94 10.52
N ARG A 45 -8.51 15.68 10.79
CA ARG A 45 -9.58 16.66 10.58
C ARG A 45 -10.48 16.76 11.80
N THR A 46 -10.82 18.00 12.14
CA THR A 46 -11.78 18.37 13.17
C THR A 46 -12.95 19.09 12.50
N THR A 47 -14.16 18.64 12.79
CA THR A 47 -15.39 19.24 12.29
C THR A 47 -16.19 19.79 13.46
N ALA A 48 -16.63 21.04 13.36
CA ALA A 48 -17.46 21.67 14.38
C ALA A 48 -18.87 21.90 13.83
N VAL A 49 -19.87 21.61 14.66
CA VAL A 49 -21.26 22.02 14.49
C VAL A 49 -21.54 23.09 15.55
N ASP A 50 -21.44 24.35 15.17
CA ASP A 50 -21.41 25.48 16.10
C ASP A 50 -22.76 25.65 16.81
N TYR A 51 -23.87 25.35 16.11
CA TYR A 51 -25.22 25.44 16.69
C TYR A 51 -25.54 24.37 17.74
N GLN A 52 -24.84 23.23 17.71
CA GLN A 52 -25.06 22.11 18.62
C GLN A 52 -23.91 21.91 19.60
N GLY A 53 -22.81 22.68 19.46
CA GLY A 53 -21.60 22.53 20.28
C GLY A 53 -20.88 21.19 20.10
N VAL A 54 -21.12 20.48 18.98
CA VAL A 54 -20.58 19.15 18.73
C VAL A 54 -19.27 19.25 17.98
N ILE A 55 -18.25 18.53 18.46
CA ILE A 55 -16.95 18.38 17.79
C ILE A 55 -16.85 16.94 17.28
N GLY A 56 -16.73 16.77 15.97
CA GLY A 56 -16.42 15.51 15.30
C GLY A 56 -14.94 15.43 14.94
N LEU A 57 -14.38 14.23 15.01
CA LEU A 57 -13.01 13.93 14.59
C LEU A 57 -13.01 12.89 13.47
N GLY A 58 -12.14 13.06 12.48
CA GLY A 58 -11.97 12.11 11.39
C GLY A 58 -10.62 12.26 10.70
N THR A 59 -10.39 11.42 9.70
CA THR A 59 -9.19 11.43 8.86
C THR A 59 -9.56 11.60 7.39
N GLY A 60 -8.58 11.95 6.58
CA GLY A 60 -8.68 11.97 5.13
C GLY A 60 -7.30 11.93 4.49
N PHE A 61 -7.24 11.85 3.17
CA PHE A 61 -5.98 11.85 2.43
C PHE A 61 -6.01 12.87 1.29
N VAL A 62 -4.86 13.51 1.06
CA VAL A 62 -4.67 14.44 -0.04
C VAL A 62 -4.60 13.65 -1.35
N ILE A 63 -5.46 13.98 -2.31
CA ILE A 63 -5.57 13.26 -3.59
C ILE A 63 -4.93 14.01 -4.76
N ASP A 64 -4.65 15.30 -4.59
CA ASP A 64 -3.96 16.11 -5.59
C ASP A 64 -3.09 17.22 -4.96
N PRO A 65 -2.14 17.79 -5.73
CA PRO A 65 -1.30 18.90 -5.26
C PRO A 65 -2.06 20.21 -5.01
N GLY A 66 -3.32 20.32 -5.45
CA GLY A 66 -4.19 21.45 -5.17
C GLY A 66 -4.75 21.45 -3.75
N GLY A 67 -4.47 20.38 -2.98
CA GLY A 67 -4.92 20.24 -1.60
C GLY A 67 -6.33 19.65 -1.48
N GLN A 68 -6.85 18.98 -2.52
CA GLN A 68 -8.10 18.25 -2.41
C GLN A 68 -7.94 17.06 -1.46
N ILE A 69 -8.88 16.89 -0.54
CA ILE A 69 -8.85 15.84 0.50
C ILE A 69 -10.09 14.95 0.37
N LEU A 70 -9.88 13.63 0.29
CA LEU A 70 -10.94 12.64 0.38
C LEU A 70 -11.15 12.19 1.83
N THR A 71 -12.41 12.13 2.27
CA THR A 71 -12.82 11.64 3.59
C THR A 71 -14.20 10.97 3.49
N ASN A 72 -14.65 10.35 4.58
CA ASN A 72 -15.99 9.78 4.65
C ASN A 72 -17.05 10.89 4.74
N PHE A 73 -18.20 10.67 4.11
CA PHE A 73 -19.31 11.64 4.15
C PHE A 73 -19.79 11.95 5.58
N HIS A 74 -19.89 10.93 6.45
CA HIS A 74 -20.34 11.12 7.83
C HIS A 74 -19.41 11.99 8.68
N VAL A 75 -18.14 12.17 8.27
CA VAL A 75 -17.19 13.04 8.98
C VAL A 75 -17.55 14.50 8.77
N VAL A 76 -18.09 14.86 7.60
CA VAL A 76 -18.37 16.25 7.22
C VAL A 76 -19.85 16.60 7.26
N GLN A 77 -20.71 15.60 7.44
CA GLN A 77 -22.15 15.80 7.47
C GLN A 77 -22.56 16.70 8.65
N GLY A 78 -23.23 17.81 8.34
CA GLY A 78 -23.74 18.75 9.35
C GLY A 78 -22.68 19.69 9.94
N ALA A 79 -21.43 19.63 9.48
CA ALA A 79 -20.37 20.53 9.94
C ALA A 79 -20.58 21.95 9.40
N ASP A 80 -20.60 22.95 10.29
CA ASP A 80 -20.55 24.37 9.93
C ASP A 80 -19.13 24.78 9.52
N ARG A 81 -18.13 24.16 10.18
CA ARG A 81 -16.72 24.39 9.91
C ARG A 81 -15.93 23.09 9.94
N ILE A 82 -14.98 23.01 9.02
CA ILE A 82 -14.05 21.89 8.91
C ILE A 82 -12.63 22.44 8.89
N THR A 83 -11.78 21.95 9.81
CA THR A 83 -10.35 22.28 9.86
C THR A 83 -9.52 21.01 9.80
N GLY A 84 -8.32 21.07 9.25
CA GLY A 84 -7.44 19.90 9.23
C GLY A 84 -5.97 20.25 9.06
N THR A 85 -5.14 19.31 9.47
CA THR A 85 -3.68 19.38 9.38
C THR A 85 -3.20 18.21 8.52
N VAL A 86 -2.22 18.46 7.64
CA VAL A 86 -1.59 17.47 6.77
C VAL A 86 -0.19 17.17 7.29
N GLY A 87 0.27 15.91 7.14
CA GLY A 87 1.59 15.47 7.60
C GLY A 87 1.61 15.12 9.08
N GLY A 88 0.70 14.23 9.49
CA GLY A 88 0.60 13.69 10.84
C GLY A 88 1.83 12.93 11.30
#